data_AF-A0A4R5NDP7-F1
#
_entry.id   AF-A0A4R5NDP7-F1
#
_cell.length_a   1.000
_cell.length_b   1.000
_cell.length_c   1.000
_cell.angle_alpha   90.00
_cell.angle_beta   90.00
_cell.angle_gamma   90.00
#
_symmetry.space_group_name_H-M   'P 1'
#
loop_
_entity.id
_entity.type
_entity.pdbx_description
1 polymer ?
#
loop_
_entity_poly.entity_id
_entity_poly.type
_entity_poly.pdbx_seq_one_letter_code
_entity_poly.pdbx_strand_id
1 'polypeptide(L)'
;MSSFLLILFIVALIAFQSFTGYKQNKYLGAIIPVVFCAIVLYLMMMTDYHWNLRNIVMPMIGLASFIGIYNAGSESKNKKLQQELDKMKAKDSMKK
;
A
#
# COMPACT_ATOMS: atom_id res chain seq x y z
N MET A 1 -26.96 4.61 0.74
CA MET A 1 -26.03 3.71 0.03
C MET A 1 -25.64 2.58 0.98
N SER A 2 -25.79 1.34 0.54
CA SER A 2 -25.76 0.14 1.40
C SER A 2 -24.34 -0.12 1.92
N SER A 3 -24.15 -0.16 3.23
CA SER A 3 -22.84 -0.36 3.91
C SER A 3 -22.03 -1.56 3.37
N PHE A 4 -22.73 -2.56 2.82
CA PHE A 4 -22.13 -3.70 2.13
C PHE A 4 -21.25 -3.30 0.92
N LEU A 5 -21.71 -2.36 0.08
CA LEU A 5 -20.95 -1.89 -1.08
C LEU A 5 -19.66 -1.18 -0.65
N LEU A 6 -19.71 -0.45 0.47
CA LEU A 6 -18.55 0.28 1.00
C LEU A 6 -17.47 -0.70 1.47
N ILE A 7 -17.86 -1.76 2.19
CA ILE A 7 -16.94 -2.81 2.63
C ILE A 7 -16.29 -3.50 1.43
N LEU A 8 -17.08 -3.85 0.40
CA LEU A 8 -16.58 -4.49 -0.81
C LEU A 8 -15.55 -3.61 -1.53
N PHE A 9 -15.78 -2.30 -1.56
CA PHE A 9 -14.86 -1.33 -2.13
C PHE A 9 -13.53 -1.24 -1.36
N ILE A 10 -13.59 -1.23 -0.03
CA ILE A 10 -12.39 -1.25 0.82
C ILE A 10 -11.58 -2.53 0.60
N VAL A 11 -12.24 -3.68 0.57
CA VAL A 11 -11.58 -4.97 0.34
C VAL A 11 -10.90 -4.99 -1.04
N ALA A 12 -11.59 -4.50 -2.08
CA ALA A 12 -11.02 -4.39 -3.42
C ALA A 12 -9.79 -3.47 -3.46
N LEU A 13 -9.84 -2.33 -2.76
CA LEU A 13 -8.70 -1.41 -2.65
C LEU A 13 -7.48 -2.05 -1.97
N ILE A 14 -7.69 -2.74 -0.84
CA ILE A 14 -6.60 -3.42 -0.12
C ILE A 14 -6.02 -4.55 -0.97
N ALA A 15 -6.87 -5.33 -1.65
CA ALA A 15 -6.45 -6.39 -2.54
C ALA A 15 -5.63 -5.84 -3.71
N PHE A 16 -6.09 -4.76 -4.34
CA PHE A 16 -5.36 -4.10 -5.43
C PHE A 16 -4.01 -3.57 -4.95
N GLN A 17 -3.96 -2.88 -3.81
CA GLN A 17 -2.71 -2.39 -3.25
C GLN A 17 -1.72 -3.54 -2.98
N SER A 18 -2.19 -4.59 -2.29
CA SER A 18 -1.37 -5.76 -1.98
C SER A 18 -0.86 -6.46 -3.25
N PHE A 19 -1.69 -6.55 -4.28
CA PHE A 19 -1.32 -7.13 -5.57
C PHE A 19 -0.27 -6.28 -6.31
N THR A 20 -0.40 -4.96 -6.30
CA THR A 20 0.61 -4.07 -6.89
C THR A 20 1.95 -4.15 -6.15
N GLY A 21 1.91 -4.27 -4.82
CA GLY A 21 3.08 -4.56 -3.99
C GLY A 21 3.72 -5.89 -4.37
N TYR A 22 2.94 -6.95 -4.53
CA TYR A 22 3.43 -8.26 -4.97
C TYR A 22 4.06 -8.22 -6.38
N LYS A 23 3.48 -7.45 -7.31
CA LYS A 23 4.06 -7.26 -8.64
C LYS A 23 5.34 -6.41 -8.62
N GLN A 24 5.65 -5.75 -7.49
CA GLN A 24 6.79 -4.83 -7.30
C GLN A 24 6.81 -3.67 -8.30
N ASN A 25 5.66 -3.32 -8.86
CA ASN A 25 5.55 -2.20 -9.77
C ASN A 25 5.26 -0.93 -8.95
N LYS A 26 6.32 -0.15 -8.70
CA LYS A 26 6.29 1.10 -7.95
C LYS A 26 5.25 2.09 -8.50
N TYR A 27 5.05 2.14 -9.82
CA TYR A 27 4.12 3.08 -10.45
C TYR A 27 2.66 2.70 -10.18
N LEU A 28 2.33 1.41 -10.27
CA LEU A 28 0.97 0.92 -10.01
C LEU A 28 0.60 1.03 -8.53
N GLY A 29 1.56 0.80 -7.62
CA GLY A 29 1.36 0.96 -6.18
C GLY A 29 1.26 2.41 -5.73
N ALA A 30 1.84 3.36 -6.47
CA ALA A 30 1.79 4.78 -6.13
C ALA A 30 0.50 5.48 -6.62
N ILE A 31 -0.21 4.92 -7.60
CA ILE A 31 -1.43 5.52 -8.18
C ILE A 31 -2.49 5.85 -7.10
N ILE A 32 -2.80 4.90 -6.22
CA ILE A 32 -3.82 5.10 -5.18
C ILE A 32 -3.39 6.17 -4.16
N PRO A 33 -2.18 6.11 -3.57
CA PRO A 33 -1.66 7.16 -2.70
C PRO A 33 -1.66 8.56 -3.34
N VAL A 34 -1.28 8.65 -4.63
CA VAL A 34 -1.20 9.92 -5.36
C VAL A 34 -2.60 10.51 -5.57
N VAL A 35 -3.56 9.70 -6.03
CA VAL A 35 -4.95 10.14 -6.19
C VAL A 35 -5.55 10.57 -4.85
N PHE A 36 -5.30 9.81 -3.79
CA PHE A 36 -5.73 10.17 -2.43
C PHE A 36 -5.15 11.52 -1.99
N CYS A 37 -3.85 11.75 -2.23
CA CYS A 37 -3.19 13.01 -1.91
C CYS A 37 -3.80 14.19 -2.68
N ALA A 38 -4.08 14.02 -3.98
CA ALA A 38 -4.72 15.03 -4.80
C ALA A 38 -6.13 15.40 -4.30
N ILE A 39 -6.93 14.39 -3.88
CA ILE A 39 -8.25 14.61 -3.30
C ILE A 39 -8.16 15.38 -1.98
N VAL A 40 -7.21 15.02 -1.12
CA VAL A 40 -6.99 15.73 0.16
C VAL A 40 -6.62 17.19 -0.08
N LEU A 41 -5.68 17.45 -0.99
CA LEU A 41 -5.27 18.81 -1.34
C LEU A 41 -6.44 19.63 -1.91
N TYR A 42 -7.24 19.03 -2.79
CA TYR A 42 -8.43 19.66 -3.35
C TYR A 42 -9.45 20.03 -2.26
N LEU A 43 -9.72 19.12 -1.32
CA LEU A 43 -10.60 19.40 -0.19
C LEU A 43 -10.04 20.51 0.71
N MET A 44 -8.73 20.50 0.98
CA MET A 44 -8.10 21.55 1.78
C MET A 44 -8.22 22.94 1.14
N MET A 45 -8.21 23.05 -0.20
CA MET A 45 -8.36 24.31 -0.91
C MET A 45 -9.81 24.81 -1.01
N MET A 46 -10.78 23.89 -1.09
CA MET A 46 -12.18 24.24 -1.39
C MET A 46 -13.07 24.41 -0.14
N THR A 47 -12.62 23.91 1.01
CA THR A 47 -13.33 24.08 2.28
C THR A 47 -12.70 25.21 3.09
N ASP A 48 -13.48 25.95 3.89
CA ASP A 48 -12.98 26.76 5.00
C ASP A 48 -12.38 25.84 6.06
N TYR A 49 -11.20 25.32 5.73
CA TYR A 49 -10.57 24.24 6.43
C TYR A 49 -10.04 24.76 7.76
N HIS A 50 -10.80 24.53 8.82
CA HIS A 50 -10.32 24.79 10.17
C HIS A 50 -9.03 24.01 10.40
N TRP A 51 -7.96 24.75 10.73
CA TRP A 51 -6.64 24.24 11.08
C TRP A 51 -6.70 23.47 12.40
N ASN A 52 -7.25 22.27 12.35
CA ASN A 52 -7.32 21.34 13.46
C ASN A 52 -6.30 20.23 13.23
N LEU A 53 -5.55 19.87 14.27
CA LEU A 53 -4.57 18.77 14.25
C LEU A 53 -5.18 17.49 13.68
N ARG A 54 -6.42 17.17 14.05
CA ARG A 54 -7.13 15.99 13.53
C ARG A 54 -7.22 15.99 12.01
N ASN A 55 -7.50 17.15 11.42
CA ASN A 55 -7.70 17.28 9.99
C ASN A 55 -6.38 17.07 9.23
N ILE A 56 -5.24 17.46 9.82
CA ILE A 56 -3.90 17.24 9.25
C ILE A 56 -3.44 15.79 9.44
N VAL A 57 -3.68 15.20 10.62
CA VAL A 57 -3.18 13.86 10.98
C VAL A 57 -3.95 12.74 10.26
N MET A 58 -5.26 12.88 10.07
CA MET A 58 -6.10 11.87 9.40
C MET A 58 -5.59 11.48 7.99
N PRO A 59 -5.31 12.43 7.08
CA PRO A 59 -4.71 12.16 5.78
C PRO A 59 -3.35 11.46 5.87
N MET A 60 -2.51 11.84 6.84
CA MET A 60 -1.19 11.22 7.00
C MET A 60 -1.31 9.74 7.39
N ILE A 61 -2.25 9.40 8.28
CA ILE A 61 -2.53 8.01 8.65
C ILE A 61 -3.06 7.23 7.44
N GLY A 62 -3.94 7.82 6.64
CA GLY A 62 -4.45 7.21 5.41
C GLY A 62 -3.33 6.90 4.41
N LEU A 63 -2.45 7.88 4.15
CA LEU A 63 -1.28 7.71 3.28
C LEU A 63 -0.32 6.64 3.80
N ALA A 64 0.02 6.69 5.09
CA ALA A 64 0.89 5.71 5.74
C ALA A 64 0.32 4.29 5.62
N SER A 65 -1.00 4.14 5.77
CA SER A 65 -1.68 2.85 5.62
C SER A 65 -1.54 2.30 4.20
N PHE A 66 -1.75 3.13 3.16
CA PHE A 66 -1.57 2.69 1.77
C PHE A 66 -0.13 2.27 1.46
N ILE A 67 0.85 3.05 1.93
CA ILE A 67 2.27 2.72 1.77
C ILE A 67 2.62 1.42 2.52
N GLY A 68 2.09 1.24 3.72
CA GLY A 68 2.28 0.04 4.54
C GLY A 68 1.76 -1.22 3.83
N ILE A 69 0.55 -1.18 3.27
CA ILE A 69 -0.04 -2.32 2.54
C ILE A 69 0.79 -2.66 1.29
N TYR A 70 1.23 -1.65 0.54
CA TYR A 70 2.12 -1.86 -0.61
C TYR A 70 3.43 -2.56 -0.20
N ASN A 71 4.09 -2.04 0.84
CA ASN A 71 5.35 -2.58 1.33
C ASN A 71 5.18 -4.01 1.85
N ALA A 72 4.10 -4.31 2.57
CA ALA A 72 3.80 -5.66 3.02
C ALA A 72 3.68 -6.66 1.85
N GLY A 73 3.01 -6.25 0.75
CA GLY A 73 2.92 -7.05 -0.47
C GLY A 73 4.28 -7.29 -1.14
N SER A 74 5.11 -6.26 -1.23
CA SER A 74 6.47 -6.34 -1.83
C SER A 74 7.42 -7.19 -0.97
N GLU A 75 7.39 -7.01 0.35
CA GLU A 75 8.23 -7.74 1.29
C GLU A 75 7.91 -9.23 1.29
N SER A 76 6.64 -9.60 1.17
CA SER A 76 6.20 -11.01 1.06
C SER A 76 6.86 -11.72 -0.14
N LYS A 77 6.96 -11.05 -1.29
CA LYS A 77 7.65 -11.59 -2.46
C LYS A 77 9.18 -11.66 -2.25
N ASN A 78 9.77 -10.63 -1.65
CA ASN A 78 11.21 -10.60 -1.37
C ASN A 78 11.62 -11.71 -0.39
N LYS A 79 10.81 -11.99 0.64
CA LYS A 79 11.05 -13.11 1.57
C LYS A 79 11.02 -14.46 0.86
N LYS A 80 10.07 -14.68 -0.06
CA LYS A 80 10.02 -15.90 -0.87
C LYS A 80 11.27 -16.05 -1.75
N LEU A 81 11.71 -14.95 -2.38
CA LEU A 81 12.93 -14.95 -3.20
C LEU A 81 14.19 -15.25 -2.38
N GLN A 82 14.33 -14.65 -1.19
CA GLN A 82 15.43 -14.95 -0.28
C GLN A 82 15.43 -16.41 0.17
N GLN A 83 14.26 -16.97 0.52
CA GLN A 83 14.15 -18.38 0.88
C GLN A 83 14.55 -19.32 -0.26
N GLU A 84 14.25 -18.98 -1.52
CA GLU A 84 14.71 -19.74 -2.68
C GLU A 84 16.22 -19.62 -2.88
N LEU A 85 16.79 -18.43 -2.75
CA LEU A 85 18.24 -18.22 -2.83
C LEU A 85 18.99 -18.98 -1.73
N ASP A 86 18.48 -19.00 -0.50
CA ASP A 86 19.10 -19.72 0.61
C ASP A 86 19.05 -21.24 0.40
N LYS A 87 17.96 -21.75 -0.18
CA LYS A 87 17.86 -23.17 -0.59
C LYS A 87 18.87 -23.53 -1.69
N MET A 88 19.08 -22.64 -2.66
CA MET A 88 20.09 -22.84 -3.71
C MET A 88 21.51 -22.85 -3.13
N LYS A 89 21.85 -21.86 -2.28
CA LYS A 89 23.15 -21.79 -1.61
C LYS A 89 23.43 -23.04 -0.78
N ALA A 90 22.45 -23.52 -0.01
CA ALA A 90 22.59 -24.71 0.82
C ALA A 90 22.84 -25.99 -0.02
N LYS A 91 22.18 -26.12 -1.18
CA LYS A 91 22.43 -27.25 -2.09
C LYS A 91 23.83 -27.19 -2.71
N ASP A 92 24.29 -26.01 -3.09
CA ASP A 92 25.64 -25.84 -3.67
C ASP A 92 26.74 -26.12 -2.64
N SER A 93 26.57 -25.69 -1.39
CA SER A 93 27.55 -25.97 -0.33
C SER A 93 27.57 -27.44 0.12
N MET A 94 26.50 -28.21 -0.07
CA MET A 94 26.49 -29.67 0.16
C MET A 94 27.15 -30.48 -0.96
N LYS A 95 27.35 -29.89 -2.14
CA LYS A 95 27.89 -30.59 -3.32
C LYS A 95 29.41 -30.49 -3.46
N LYS A 96 30.07 -29.80 -2.53
CA LYS A 96 31.52 -29.55 -2.49
C LYS A 96 32.17 -30.40 -1.41
#